data_AF-A0A0A9YWL5-F1
#
_entry.id   AF-A0A0A9YWL5-F1
#
_cell.length_a   1.000
_cell.length_b   1.000
_cell.length_c   1.000
_cell.angle_alpha   90.00
_cell.angle_beta   90.00
_cell.angle_gamma   90.00
#
_symmetry.space_group_name_H-M   'P 1'
#
loop_
_entity.id
_entity.type
_entity.pdbx_description
1 polymer ?
#
loop_
_entity_poly.entity_id
_entity_poly.type
_entity_poly.pdbx_seq_one_letter_code
_entity_poly.pdbx_strand_id
1 'polypeptide(L)'
;MTHCTSMIEAFRAGGDFHSRTAMDMYPHVRKAVEAGEVLLEWDTALGAPTKPLLKDLYGSERRRAKVLNFSIAYGKTASGLAKDWGVPLKEAKATLDAWYCSRPEVLEWQRRTIVEAHATGLTRTLMGRYRPLQGINDRTSRSLRNHAERAAINTPIQGGAADIVMAGMIKIHTNSLLRQLGWRILLQIHDEIILEGPAVSADTVFPIVMHCMEHPFKRDLLVDLVVNGKVADTWYDAK
;
A
#
# COMPACT_ATOMS: atom_id res chain seq x y z
N MET A 1 -6.25 -9.47 -4.41
CA MET A 1 -5.80 -10.56 -3.50
C MET A 1 -6.85 -10.86 -2.43
N THR A 2 -7.23 -9.88 -1.61
CA THR A 2 -8.20 -10.10 -0.50
C THR A 2 -9.66 -9.94 -0.93
N HIS A 3 -9.95 -9.13 -1.96
CA HIS A 3 -11.31 -8.72 -2.32
C HIS A 3 -12.07 -8.02 -1.18
N CYS A 4 -11.33 -7.38 -0.26
CA CYS A 4 -11.93 -6.66 0.88
C CYS A 4 -12.70 -5.42 0.39
N THR A 5 -14.02 -5.46 0.54
CA THR A 5 -14.94 -4.43 0.03
C THR A 5 -14.64 -3.07 0.62
N SER A 6 -14.48 -2.97 1.95
CA SER A 6 -14.21 -1.71 2.64
C SER A 6 -12.91 -1.05 2.18
N MET A 7 -11.88 -1.85 1.88
CA MET A 7 -10.62 -1.32 1.32
C MET A 7 -10.81 -0.84 -0.12
N ILE A 8 -11.49 -1.62 -0.97
CA ILE A 8 -11.73 -1.25 -2.37
C ILE A 8 -12.53 0.05 -2.46
N GLU A 9 -13.60 0.18 -1.68
CA GLU A 9 -14.40 1.39 -1.59
C GLU A 9 -13.58 2.58 -1.09
N ALA A 10 -12.76 2.39 -0.06
CA ALA A 10 -11.89 3.46 0.45
C ALA A 10 -10.85 3.92 -0.58
N PHE A 11 -10.26 3.01 -1.36
CA PHE A 11 -9.33 3.38 -2.42
C PHE A 11 -10.02 4.10 -3.58
N ARG A 12 -11.23 3.67 -3.97
CA ARG A 12 -12.03 4.34 -5.01
C ARG A 12 -12.53 5.72 -4.60
N ALA A 13 -12.86 5.90 -3.32
CA ALA A 13 -13.21 7.21 -2.77
C ALA A 13 -12.01 8.18 -2.79
N GLY A 14 -10.78 7.66 -2.86
CA GLY A 14 -9.56 8.45 -2.84
C GLY A 14 -9.22 9.01 -1.45
N GLY A 15 -8.22 9.89 -1.43
CA GLY A 15 -7.77 10.61 -0.25
C GLY A 15 -7.05 9.76 0.80
N ASP A 16 -7.20 10.11 2.07
CA ASP A 16 -6.31 9.61 3.13
C ASP A 16 -6.83 8.31 3.76
N PHE A 17 -6.37 7.19 3.21
CA PHE A 17 -6.71 5.86 3.69
C PHE A 17 -6.39 5.65 5.19
N HIS A 18 -5.34 6.28 5.73
CA HIS A 18 -5.00 6.14 7.15
C HIS A 18 -5.98 6.88 8.05
N SER A 19 -6.46 8.05 7.61
CA SER A 19 -7.51 8.81 8.30
C SER A 19 -8.85 8.06 8.28
N ARG A 20 -9.21 7.47 7.14
CA ARG A 20 -10.39 6.57 7.03
C ARG A 20 -10.26 5.37 7.97
N THR A 21 -9.10 4.73 8.00
CA THR A 21 -8.83 3.60 8.91
C THR A 21 -8.98 4.03 10.38
N ALA A 22 -8.48 5.21 10.76
CA ALA A 22 -8.65 5.73 12.12
C ALA A 22 -10.13 5.99 12.45
N MET A 23 -10.87 6.61 11.55
CA MET A 23 -12.31 6.80 11.69
C MET A 23 -13.06 5.48 11.89
N ASP A 24 -12.65 4.41 11.18
CA ASP A 24 -13.26 3.09 11.34
C ASP A 24 -12.96 2.44 12.69
N MET A 25 -11.74 2.59 13.18
CA MET A 25 -11.27 1.94 14.40
C MET A 25 -11.74 2.61 15.68
N TYR A 26 -11.92 3.93 15.67
CA TYR A 26 -12.11 4.73 16.88
C TYR A 26 -13.50 5.41 16.87
N PRO A 27 -14.46 4.95 17.70
CA PRO A 27 -15.82 5.49 17.71
C PRO A 27 -15.90 6.99 18.00
N HIS A 28 -14.98 7.55 18.80
CA HIS A 28 -14.93 8.98 19.07
C HIS A 28 -14.49 9.79 17.84
N VAL A 29 -13.55 9.27 17.04
CA VAL A 29 -13.12 9.90 15.78
C VAL A 29 -14.26 9.88 14.77
N ARG A 30 -14.96 8.75 14.64
CA ARG A 30 -16.16 8.64 13.79
C ARG A 30 -17.21 9.69 14.14
N LYS A 31 -17.56 9.81 15.42
CA LYS A 31 -18.56 10.79 15.89
C LYS A 31 -18.16 12.23 15.55
N ALA A 32 -16.89 12.59 15.72
CA ALA A 32 -16.41 13.94 15.40
C ALA A 32 -16.50 14.26 13.90
N VAL A 33 -16.23 13.28 13.03
CA VAL A 33 -16.41 13.43 11.58
C VAL A 33 -17.90 13.52 11.20
N GLU A 34 -18.74 12.67 11.77
CA GLU A 34 -20.20 12.64 11.51
C GLU A 34 -20.91 13.90 12.04
N ALA A 35 -20.46 14.45 13.16
CA ALA A 35 -20.91 15.75 13.67
C ALA A 35 -20.38 16.94 12.85
N GLY A 36 -19.49 16.67 11.88
CA GLY A 36 -18.84 17.67 11.06
C GLY A 36 -17.87 18.56 11.84
N GLU A 37 -17.44 18.18 13.04
CA GLU A 37 -16.45 18.93 13.84
C GLU A 37 -15.06 18.88 13.21
N VAL A 38 -14.78 17.79 12.49
CA VAL A 38 -13.50 17.48 11.87
C VAL A 38 -13.71 17.02 10.44
N LEU A 39 -12.87 17.50 9.52
CA LEU A 39 -12.92 17.12 8.12
C LEU A 39 -12.05 15.87 7.90
N LEU A 40 -12.60 14.87 7.22
CA LEU A 40 -11.84 13.69 6.83
C LEU A 40 -10.82 14.05 5.74
N GLU A 41 -11.24 14.84 4.77
CA GLU A 41 -10.48 15.27 3.59
C GLU A 41 -10.83 16.72 3.26
N TRP A 42 -9.90 17.41 2.58
CA TRP A 42 -10.09 18.78 2.12
C TRP A 42 -9.30 19.02 0.83
N ASP A 43 -9.96 19.61 -0.16
CA ASP A 43 -9.31 20.06 -1.38
C ASP A 43 -8.66 21.42 -1.14
N THR A 44 -7.32 21.44 -1.14
CA THR A 44 -6.54 22.67 -0.93
C THR A 44 -6.70 23.68 -2.06
N ALA A 45 -7.19 23.26 -3.25
CA ALA A 45 -7.52 24.19 -4.33
C ALA A 45 -8.69 25.13 -3.95
N LEU A 46 -9.51 24.74 -2.95
CA LEU A 46 -10.60 25.55 -2.41
C LEU A 46 -10.15 26.54 -1.32
N GLY A 47 -8.84 26.62 -1.05
CA GLY A 47 -8.26 27.49 -0.01
C GLY A 47 -8.04 26.78 1.33
N ALA A 48 -7.99 27.55 2.41
CA ALA A 48 -7.76 27.02 3.75
C ALA A 48 -9.01 26.28 4.28
N PRO A 49 -8.83 25.14 4.98
CA PRO A 49 -9.96 24.38 5.51
C PRO A 49 -10.73 25.17 6.56
N THR A 50 -12.06 25.10 6.49
CA THR A 50 -12.96 25.80 7.43
C THR A 50 -13.01 25.16 8.81
N LYS A 51 -12.52 23.92 8.93
CA LYS A 51 -12.47 23.11 10.15
C LYS A 51 -11.19 22.27 10.15
N PRO A 52 -10.68 21.85 11.32
CA PRO A 52 -9.48 21.03 11.39
C PRO A 52 -9.65 19.71 10.65
N LEU A 53 -8.59 19.20 10.03
CA LEU A 53 -8.60 17.87 9.44
C LEU A 53 -8.39 16.80 10.50
N LEU A 54 -8.86 15.57 10.23
CA LEU A 54 -8.68 14.42 11.11
C LEU A 54 -7.20 14.20 11.42
N LYS A 55 -6.35 14.34 10.41
CA LYS A 55 -4.90 14.21 10.58
C LYS A 55 -4.29 15.23 11.56
N ASP A 56 -4.95 16.38 11.74
CA ASP A 56 -4.47 17.46 12.59
C ASP A 56 -4.99 17.29 14.03
N LEU A 57 -6.28 17.00 14.21
CA LEU A 57 -6.89 16.85 15.55
C LEU A 57 -6.68 15.46 16.16
N TYR A 58 -6.71 14.41 15.34
CA TYR A 58 -6.56 13.00 15.73
C TYR A 58 -5.30 12.37 15.13
N GLY A 59 -4.20 13.14 15.12
CA GLY A 59 -2.93 12.71 14.54
C GLY A 59 -2.33 11.45 15.18
N SER A 60 -2.59 11.21 16.47
CA SER A 60 -2.15 10.01 17.20
C SER A 60 -2.86 8.74 16.71
N GLU A 61 -4.19 8.78 16.64
CA GLU A 61 -5.04 7.70 16.12
C GLU A 61 -4.71 7.41 14.67
N ARG A 62 -4.54 8.45 13.85
CA ARG A 62 -4.08 8.31 12.47
C ARG A 62 -2.71 7.66 12.38
N ARG A 63 -1.76 8.04 13.24
CA ARG A 63 -0.43 7.42 13.29
C ARG A 63 -0.52 5.94 13.66
N ARG A 64 -1.35 5.56 14.64
CA ARG A 64 -1.59 4.15 15.01
C ARG A 64 -2.22 3.37 13.85
N ALA A 65 -3.22 3.93 13.19
CA ALA A 65 -3.85 3.36 12.01
C ALA A 65 -2.86 3.18 10.84
N LYS A 66 -2.00 4.17 10.61
CA LYS A 66 -0.90 4.09 9.63
C LYS A 66 0.04 2.92 9.97
N VAL A 67 0.51 2.83 11.22
CA VAL A 67 1.38 1.74 11.65
C VAL A 67 0.72 0.38 11.45
N LEU A 68 -0.59 0.24 11.73
CA LEU A 68 -1.32 -0.99 11.46
C LEU A 68 -1.38 -1.33 9.97
N ASN A 69 -1.78 -0.39 9.12
CA ASN A 69 -1.91 -0.63 7.68
C ASN A 69 -0.61 -1.18 7.08
N PHE A 70 0.54 -0.64 7.50
CA PHE A 70 1.83 -1.19 7.10
C PHE A 70 2.14 -2.52 7.80
N SER A 71 1.98 -2.60 9.12
CA SER A 71 2.35 -3.79 9.91
C SER A 71 1.61 -5.06 9.51
N ILE A 72 0.35 -4.93 9.09
CA ILE A 72 -0.49 -6.06 8.67
C ILE A 72 -0.02 -6.60 7.31
N ALA A 73 0.47 -5.76 6.41
CA ALA A 73 1.13 -6.19 5.18
C ALA A 73 2.42 -6.99 5.43
N TYR A 74 3.01 -6.88 6.63
CA TYR A 74 4.18 -7.65 7.08
C TYR A 74 3.84 -8.81 8.02
N GLY A 75 2.55 -9.12 8.22
CA GLY A 75 2.12 -10.22 9.10
C GLY A 75 2.48 -10.01 10.57
N LYS A 76 2.51 -8.76 11.04
CA LYS A 76 2.88 -8.46 12.44
C LYS A 76 1.80 -8.95 13.41
N THR A 77 2.23 -9.52 14.54
CA THR A 77 1.35 -10.02 15.59
C THR A 77 1.00 -8.94 16.61
N ALA A 78 -0.07 -9.14 17.39
CA ALA A 78 -0.44 -8.24 18.50
C ALA A 78 0.72 -8.01 19.49
N SER A 79 1.57 -9.01 19.73
CA SER A 79 2.77 -8.87 20.57
C SER A 79 3.80 -7.91 19.97
N GLY A 80 4.03 -8.00 18.65
CA GLY A 80 4.88 -7.05 17.94
C GLY A 80 4.33 -5.63 17.99
N LEU A 81 3.00 -5.47 17.84
CA LEU A 81 2.34 -4.16 17.92
C LEU A 81 2.39 -3.56 19.33
N ALA A 82 2.19 -4.38 20.36
CA ALA A 82 2.30 -3.96 21.76
C ALA A 82 3.67 -3.35 22.06
N LYS A 83 4.74 -3.98 21.56
CA LYS A 83 6.11 -3.48 21.72
C LYS A 83 6.35 -2.15 20.99
N ASP A 84 5.88 -2.04 19.74
CA ASP A 84 6.03 -0.81 18.95
C ASP A 84 5.30 0.39 19.56
N TRP A 85 4.12 0.15 20.12
CA TRP A 85 3.27 1.21 20.68
C TRP A 85 3.56 1.49 22.15
N GLY A 86 4.30 0.63 22.83
CA GLY A 86 4.50 0.73 24.27
C GLY A 86 3.22 0.55 25.08
N VAL A 87 2.28 -0.27 24.59
CA VAL A 87 0.97 -0.51 25.23
C VAL A 87 0.84 -1.96 25.72
N PRO A 88 -0.06 -2.25 26.67
CA PRO A 88 -0.34 -3.61 27.10
C PRO A 88 -0.79 -4.49 25.93
N LEU A 89 -0.41 -5.78 25.95
CA LEU A 89 -0.78 -6.75 24.92
C LEU A 89 -2.30 -6.80 24.66
N LYS A 90 -3.10 -6.63 25.72
CA LYS A 90 -4.57 -6.60 25.63
C LYS A 90 -5.07 -5.42 24.78
N GLU A 91 -4.48 -4.24 24.93
CA GLU A 91 -4.82 -3.04 24.15
C GLU A 91 -4.42 -3.23 22.68
N ALA A 92 -3.20 -3.72 22.43
CA ALA A 92 -2.73 -3.99 21.07
C ALA A 92 -3.62 -5.03 20.36
N LYS A 93 -4.03 -6.09 21.08
CA LYS A 93 -4.95 -7.10 20.56
C LYS A 93 -6.32 -6.51 20.23
N ALA A 94 -6.93 -5.74 21.15
CA ALA A 94 -8.22 -5.11 20.90
C ALA A 94 -8.19 -4.18 19.68
N THR A 95 -7.10 -3.42 19.53
CA THR A 95 -6.89 -2.52 18.38
C THR A 95 -6.76 -3.30 17.08
N LEU A 96 -6.01 -4.40 17.08
CA LEU A 96 -5.87 -5.28 15.92
C LEU A 96 -7.20 -5.97 15.56
N ASP A 97 -7.95 -6.43 16.56
CA ASP A 97 -9.26 -7.05 16.38
C ASP A 97 -10.25 -6.06 15.75
N ALA A 98 -10.29 -4.81 16.22
CA ALA A 98 -11.11 -3.74 15.63
C ALA A 98 -10.78 -3.47 14.15
N TRP A 99 -9.48 -3.53 13.78
CA TRP A 99 -9.06 -3.39 12.39
C TRP A 99 -9.57 -4.56 11.53
N TYR A 100 -9.49 -5.81 12.01
CA TYR A 100 -9.99 -6.97 11.28
C TYR A 100 -11.52 -7.05 11.24
N CYS A 101 -12.23 -6.55 12.26
CA CYS A 101 -13.69 -6.50 12.26
C CYS A 101 -14.26 -5.71 11.07
N SER A 102 -13.56 -4.67 10.63
CA SER A 102 -13.94 -3.86 9.45
C SER A 102 -13.35 -4.37 8.14
N ARG A 103 -12.45 -5.37 8.19
CA ARG A 103 -11.70 -5.92 7.05
C ARG A 103 -11.58 -7.46 7.14
N PRO A 104 -12.68 -8.21 7.33
CA PRO A 104 -12.63 -9.64 7.61
C PRO A 104 -11.99 -10.45 6.47
N GLU A 105 -12.13 -10.01 5.22
CA GLU A 105 -11.59 -10.68 4.05
C GLU A 105 -10.05 -10.66 4.02
N VAL A 106 -9.43 -9.67 4.67
CA VAL A 106 -7.96 -9.64 4.81
C VAL A 106 -7.50 -10.77 5.72
N LEU A 107 -8.18 -10.95 6.87
CA LEU A 107 -7.85 -12.02 7.81
C LEU A 107 -8.04 -13.40 7.17
N GLU A 108 -9.14 -13.56 6.43
CA GLU A 108 -9.43 -14.81 5.73
C GLU A 108 -8.38 -15.11 4.65
N TRP A 109 -8.01 -14.10 3.86
CA TRP A 109 -6.94 -14.25 2.89
C TRP A 109 -5.60 -14.65 3.55
N GLN A 110 -5.21 -14.00 4.66
CA GLN A 110 -3.98 -14.35 5.38
C GLN A 110 -3.99 -15.81 5.87
N ARG A 111 -5.10 -16.27 6.45
CA ARG A 111 -5.26 -17.65 6.91
C ARG A 111 -5.13 -18.64 5.76
N ARG A 112 -5.82 -18.40 4.65
CA ARG A 112 -5.74 -19.23 3.45
C ARG A 112 -4.32 -19.27 2.89
N THR A 113 -3.64 -18.13 2.82
CA THR A 113 -2.25 -18.05 2.34
C THR A 113 -1.29 -18.85 3.22
N ILE A 114 -1.47 -18.83 4.54
CA ILE A 114 -0.67 -19.67 5.45
C ILE A 114 -0.94 -21.16 5.23
N VAL A 115 -2.22 -21.56 5.10
CA VAL A 115 -2.59 -22.95 4.82
C VAL A 115 -1.97 -23.44 3.50
N GLU A 116 -2.05 -22.64 2.44
CA GLU A 116 -1.43 -22.95 1.15
C GLU A 116 0.10 -23.05 1.27
N ALA A 117 0.73 -22.17 2.04
CA ALA A 117 2.17 -22.20 2.27
C ALA A 117 2.62 -23.48 2.99
N HIS A 118 1.85 -23.97 3.97
CA HIS A 118 2.11 -25.26 4.62
C HIS A 118 1.97 -26.44 3.66
N ALA A 119 0.92 -26.42 2.83
CA ALA A 119 0.63 -27.49 1.89
C ALA A 119 1.66 -27.57 0.75
N THR A 120 2.12 -26.42 0.24
CA THR A 120 2.96 -26.34 -0.97
C THR A 120 4.44 -26.08 -0.69
N GLY A 121 4.78 -25.57 0.49
CA GLY A 121 6.14 -25.14 0.82
C GLY A 121 6.57 -23.83 0.16
N LEU A 122 5.66 -23.09 -0.50
CA LEU A 122 5.97 -21.87 -1.25
C LEU A 122 4.86 -20.82 -1.17
N THR A 123 5.15 -19.61 -1.62
CA THR A 123 4.17 -18.53 -1.86
C THR A 123 4.43 -17.87 -3.20
N ARG A 124 3.45 -17.16 -3.77
CA ARG A 124 3.52 -16.56 -5.11
C ARG A 124 3.09 -15.10 -5.14
N THR A 125 3.70 -14.33 -6.03
CA THR A 125 3.33 -12.94 -6.30
C THR A 125 2.16 -12.83 -7.27
N LEU A 126 1.71 -11.60 -7.55
CA LEU A 126 0.62 -11.30 -8.48
C LEU A 126 0.86 -11.91 -9.88
N MET A 127 2.08 -11.84 -10.41
CA MET A 127 2.44 -12.42 -11.71
C MET A 127 3.01 -13.84 -11.63
N GLY A 128 2.90 -14.50 -10.46
CA GLY A 128 3.24 -15.92 -10.31
C GLY A 128 4.71 -16.22 -9.99
N ARG A 129 5.57 -15.21 -9.79
CA ARG A 129 6.92 -15.41 -9.24
C ARG A 129 6.79 -16.10 -7.89
N TYR A 130 7.46 -17.23 -7.71
CA TYR A 130 7.35 -18.02 -6.49
C TYR A 130 8.56 -17.83 -5.57
N ARG A 131 8.33 -18.03 -4.27
CA ARG A 131 9.35 -18.03 -3.24
C ARG A 131 9.19 -19.30 -2.40
N PRO A 132 10.19 -20.21 -2.39
CA PRO A 132 10.24 -21.30 -1.43
C PRO A 132 10.32 -20.77 0.02
N LEU A 133 9.57 -21.38 0.93
CA LEU A 133 9.48 -20.97 2.33
C LEU A 133 10.19 -21.99 3.22
N GLN A 134 11.50 -21.84 3.36
CA GLN A 134 12.29 -22.68 4.26
C GLN A 134 11.78 -22.55 5.70
N GLY A 135 11.59 -23.68 6.38
CA GLY A 135 11.12 -23.71 7.77
C GLY A 135 9.60 -23.58 7.96
N ILE A 136 8.80 -23.47 6.89
CA ILE A 136 7.34 -23.38 7.01
C ILE A 136 6.74 -24.60 7.71
N ASN A 137 7.31 -25.79 7.49
CA ASN A 137 6.89 -27.03 8.14
C ASN A 137 7.86 -27.49 9.25
N ASP A 138 8.68 -26.58 9.78
CA ASP A 138 9.58 -26.90 10.88
C ASP A 138 8.77 -27.30 12.13
N ARG A 139 9.03 -28.52 12.63
CA ARG A 139 8.34 -29.11 13.79
C ARG A 139 9.01 -28.71 15.11
N THR A 140 10.28 -28.30 15.07
CA THR A 140 11.12 -28.05 16.24
C THR A 140 11.21 -26.55 16.55
N SER A 141 11.45 -25.71 15.53
CA SER A 141 11.60 -24.27 15.70
C SER A 141 10.33 -23.51 15.35
N ARG A 142 9.57 -23.15 16.38
CA ARG A 142 8.41 -22.24 16.23
C ARG A 142 8.80 -20.88 15.65
N SER A 143 10.01 -20.39 15.95
CA SER A 143 10.49 -19.10 15.45
C SER A 143 10.68 -19.12 13.92
N LEU A 144 11.29 -20.20 13.39
CA LEU A 144 11.47 -20.38 11.94
C LEU A 144 10.12 -20.48 11.23
N ARG A 145 9.19 -21.27 11.77
CA ARG A 145 7.83 -21.38 11.23
C ARG A 145 7.11 -20.04 11.20
N ASN A 146 7.09 -19.30 12.31
CA ASN A 146 6.45 -17.97 12.38
C ASN A 146 7.10 -16.95 11.43
N HIS A 147 8.42 -17.08 11.17
CA HIS A 147 9.08 -16.24 10.17
C HIS A 147 8.63 -16.61 8.75
N ALA A 148 8.54 -17.89 8.43
CA ALA A 148 8.07 -18.39 7.15
C ALA A 148 6.59 -18.02 6.88
N GLU A 149 5.71 -18.11 7.88
CA GLU A 149 4.31 -17.68 7.77
C GLU A 149 4.19 -16.18 7.47
N ARG A 150 4.99 -15.33 8.12
CA ARG A 150 5.04 -13.90 7.82
C ARG A 150 5.56 -13.64 6.40
N ALA A 151 6.58 -14.37 5.97
CA ALA A 151 7.08 -14.29 4.61
C ALA A 151 6.02 -14.76 3.59
N ALA A 152 5.18 -15.73 3.94
CA ALA A 152 4.09 -16.23 3.10
C ALA A 152 3.05 -15.14 2.80
N ILE A 153 2.71 -14.33 3.81
CA ILE A 153 1.78 -13.19 3.69
C ILE A 153 2.43 -12.01 2.96
N ASN A 154 3.67 -11.68 3.33
CA ASN A 154 4.31 -10.47 2.84
C ASN A 154 4.77 -10.57 1.38
N THR A 155 5.26 -11.74 0.96
CA THR A 155 5.82 -11.93 -0.40
C THR A 155 4.81 -11.64 -1.50
N PRO A 156 3.54 -12.09 -1.45
CA PRO A 156 2.53 -11.71 -2.42
C PRO A 156 2.35 -10.19 -2.54
N ILE A 157 2.38 -9.47 -1.41
CA ILE A 157 2.14 -8.03 -1.36
C ILE A 157 3.34 -7.26 -1.93
N GLN A 158 4.53 -7.43 -1.34
CA GLN A 158 5.72 -6.69 -1.76
C GLN A 158 6.20 -7.14 -3.15
N GLY A 159 6.20 -8.45 -3.40
CA GLY A 159 6.55 -8.98 -4.70
C GLY A 159 5.52 -8.63 -5.76
N GLY A 160 4.24 -8.53 -5.41
CA GLY A 160 3.19 -8.02 -6.30
C GLY A 160 3.38 -6.55 -6.66
N ALA A 161 3.78 -5.70 -5.70
CA ALA A 161 4.15 -4.31 -6.00
C ALA A 161 5.35 -4.23 -6.96
N ALA A 162 6.37 -5.06 -6.75
CA ALA A 162 7.51 -5.15 -7.68
C ALA A 162 7.09 -5.62 -9.08
N ASP A 163 6.14 -6.55 -9.17
CA ASP A 163 5.59 -7.01 -10.45
C ASP A 163 4.88 -5.87 -11.21
N ILE A 164 4.09 -5.07 -10.50
CA ILE A 164 3.38 -3.89 -11.02
C ILE A 164 4.38 -2.88 -11.59
N VAL A 165 5.39 -2.50 -10.81
CA VAL A 165 6.39 -1.51 -11.24
C VAL A 165 7.18 -2.01 -12.44
N MET A 166 7.61 -3.29 -12.44
CA MET A 166 8.31 -3.86 -13.59
C MET A 166 7.45 -3.88 -14.85
N ALA A 167 6.15 -4.18 -14.74
CA ALA A 167 5.25 -4.10 -15.88
C ALA A 167 5.10 -2.66 -16.41
N GLY A 168 5.01 -1.66 -15.53
CA GLY A 168 5.05 -0.24 -15.90
C GLY A 168 6.35 0.15 -16.61
N MET A 169 7.50 -0.28 -16.07
CA MET A 169 8.82 -0.07 -16.69
C MET A 169 8.90 -0.67 -18.09
N ILE A 170 8.35 -1.87 -18.31
CA ILE A 170 8.30 -2.50 -19.64
C ILE A 170 7.45 -1.65 -20.60
N LYS A 171 6.28 -1.15 -20.17
CA LYS A 171 5.45 -0.27 -21.02
C LYS A 171 6.18 1.02 -21.37
N ILE A 172 6.84 1.66 -20.40
CA ILE A 172 7.66 2.86 -20.63
C ILE A 172 8.78 2.55 -21.63
N HIS A 173 9.58 1.52 -21.35
CA HIS A 173 10.74 1.15 -22.18
C HIS A 173 10.34 0.76 -23.61
N THR A 174 9.18 0.13 -23.78
CA THR A 174 8.69 -0.32 -25.10
C THR A 174 7.90 0.74 -25.85
N ASN A 175 7.58 1.88 -25.23
CA ASN A 175 6.88 2.98 -25.89
C ASN A 175 7.76 3.59 -27.00
N SER A 176 7.26 3.59 -28.25
CA SER A 176 8.02 4.07 -29.41
C SER A 176 8.20 5.59 -29.39
N LEU A 177 7.19 6.33 -28.96
CA LEU A 177 7.24 7.80 -28.93
C LEU A 177 8.24 8.29 -27.89
N LEU A 178 8.27 7.69 -26.69
CA LEU A 178 9.28 8.02 -25.67
C LEU A 178 10.71 7.84 -26.21
N ARG A 179 10.95 6.71 -26.89
CA ARG A 179 12.26 6.40 -27.49
C ARG A 179 12.63 7.34 -28.63
N GLN A 180 11.68 7.68 -29.50
CA GLN A 180 11.89 8.64 -30.59
C GLN A 180 12.20 10.05 -30.08
N LEU A 181 11.57 10.45 -28.98
CA LEU A 181 11.80 11.73 -28.31
C LEU A 181 13.07 11.73 -27.43
N GLY A 182 13.82 10.62 -27.36
CA GLY A 182 15.07 10.53 -26.63
C GLY A 182 14.95 10.34 -25.12
N TRP A 183 13.78 9.89 -24.63
CA TRP A 183 13.57 9.62 -23.20
C TRP A 183 13.99 8.20 -22.82
N ARG A 184 14.63 8.07 -21.67
CA ARG A 184 15.08 6.77 -21.12
C ARG A 184 14.90 6.70 -19.60
N ILE A 185 14.68 5.48 -19.11
CA ILE A 185 14.70 5.20 -17.68
C ILE A 185 16.16 5.24 -17.20
N LEU A 186 16.40 5.98 -16.12
CA LEU A 186 17.69 6.05 -15.42
C LEU A 186 17.75 5.11 -14.23
N LEU A 187 16.77 5.22 -13.34
CA LEU A 187 16.75 4.55 -12.05
C LEU A 187 15.34 4.06 -11.73
N GLN A 188 15.28 2.99 -10.95
CA GLN A 188 14.08 2.58 -10.24
C GLN A 188 14.43 2.46 -8.76
N ILE A 189 13.60 3.05 -7.91
CA ILE A 189 13.76 3.07 -6.47
C ILE A 189 12.44 2.64 -5.86
N HIS A 190 12.32 1.36 -5.53
CA HIS A 190 11.08 0.76 -5.01
C HIS A 190 9.86 0.97 -5.93
N ASP A 191 9.01 1.93 -5.64
CA ASP A 191 7.81 2.28 -6.38
C ASP A 191 7.98 3.53 -7.27
N GLU A 192 9.18 4.12 -7.29
CA GLU A 192 9.52 5.31 -8.08
C GLU A 192 10.38 4.95 -9.30
N ILE A 193 10.15 5.64 -10.42
CA ILE A 193 10.96 5.53 -11.65
C ILE A 193 11.46 6.92 -12.02
N ILE A 194 12.76 7.05 -12.26
CA ILE A 194 13.39 8.27 -12.73
C ILE A 194 13.70 8.12 -14.22
N LEU A 195 13.27 9.09 -15.01
CA LEU A 195 13.55 9.18 -16.44
C LEU A 195 14.30 10.48 -16.74
N GLU A 196 15.05 10.49 -17.83
CA GLU A 196 15.62 11.70 -18.40
C GLU A 196 15.34 11.78 -19.90
N GLY A 197 15.28 13.00 -20.43
CA GLY A 197 15.10 13.28 -21.85
C GLY A 197 15.08 14.78 -22.14
N PRO A 198 14.91 15.16 -23.43
CA PRO A 198 14.89 16.56 -23.84
C PRO A 198 13.72 17.35 -23.25
N ALA A 199 14.02 18.46 -22.57
CA ALA A 199 13.02 19.32 -21.91
C ALA A 199 11.88 19.79 -22.85
N VAL A 200 12.21 20.07 -24.12
CA VAL A 200 11.25 20.50 -25.15
C VAL A 200 10.09 19.52 -25.39
N SER A 201 10.24 18.27 -24.95
CA SER A 201 9.25 17.20 -25.15
C SER A 201 8.62 16.72 -23.84
N ALA A 202 8.94 17.34 -22.71
CA ALA A 202 8.51 16.89 -21.39
C ALA A 202 6.99 16.91 -21.21
N ASP A 203 6.31 17.97 -21.67
CA ASP A 203 4.85 18.10 -21.57
C ASP A 203 4.11 17.00 -22.35
N THR A 204 4.69 16.56 -23.47
CA THR A 204 4.18 15.44 -24.28
C THR A 204 4.42 14.09 -23.61
N VAL A 205 5.60 13.92 -23.01
CA VAL A 205 6.04 12.64 -22.43
C VAL A 205 5.42 12.37 -21.07
N PHE A 206 5.27 13.40 -20.25
CA PHE A 206 4.75 13.28 -18.89
C PHE A 206 3.45 12.46 -18.80
N PRO A 207 2.35 12.80 -19.52
CA PRO A 207 1.11 12.03 -19.45
C PRO A 207 1.26 10.58 -19.95
N ILE A 208 2.18 10.32 -20.88
CA ILE A 208 2.45 8.97 -21.40
C ILE A 208 3.07 8.09 -20.31
N VAL A 209 4.03 8.65 -19.56
CA VAL A 209 4.70 7.95 -18.46
C VAL A 209 3.71 7.67 -17.34
N MET A 210 2.90 8.66 -16.95
CA MET A 210 1.83 8.50 -15.96
C MET A 210 0.89 7.36 -16.37
N HIS A 211 0.36 7.40 -17.59
CA HIS A 211 -0.54 6.35 -18.10
C HIS A 211 0.11 4.95 -18.11
N CYS A 212 1.40 4.85 -18.41
CA CYS A 212 2.11 3.57 -18.40
C CYS A 212 2.24 2.98 -16.98
N MET A 213 2.40 3.84 -15.97
CA MET A 213 2.48 3.47 -14.56
C MET A 213 1.12 3.19 -13.91
N GLU A 214 0.08 3.94 -14.30
CA GLU A 214 -1.30 3.77 -13.81
C GLU A 214 -1.95 2.50 -14.38
N HIS A 215 -1.59 2.14 -15.63
CA HIS A 215 -2.16 0.98 -16.32
C HIS A 215 -1.08 -0.04 -16.75
N PRO A 216 -0.34 -0.66 -15.82
CA PRO A 216 0.78 -1.52 -16.15
C PRO A 216 0.35 -2.86 -16.77
N PHE A 217 -0.92 -3.26 -16.59
CA PHE A 217 -1.48 -4.52 -17.09
C PHE A 217 -2.56 -4.31 -18.15
N LYS A 218 -2.86 -5.38 -18.90
CA LYS A 218 -3.98 -5.40 -19.86
C LYS A 218 -5.35 -5.56 -19.20
N ARG A 219 -5.38 -6.13 -18.00
CA ARG A 219 -6.59 -6.31 -17.18
C ARG A 219 -6.47 -5.40 -15.98
N ASP A 220 -7.55 -4.72 -15.67
CA ASP A 220 -7.57 -3.79 -14.55
C ASP A 220 -7.47 -4.52 -13.21
N LEU A 221 -6.82 -3.85 -12.26
CA LEU A 221 -6.87 -4.25 -10.86
C LEU A 221 -8.24 -3.86 -10.27
N LEU A 222 -8.57 -4.37 -9.09
CA LEU A 222 -9.84 -4.03 -8.41
C LEU A 222 -9.92 -2.54 -7.99
N VAL A 223 -8.76 -1.89 -7.91
CA VAL A 223 -8.55 -0.50 -7.52
C VAL A 223 -7.59 0.15 -8.53
N ASP A 224 -7.76 1.44 -8.75
CA ASP A 224 -6.88 2.21 -9.62
C ASP A 224 -5.51 2.41 -8.95
N LEU A 225 -4.46 2.43 -9.77
CA LEU A 225 -3.13 2.80 -9.32
C LEU A 225 -2.97 4.30 -9.50
N VAL A 226 -2.84 5.03 -8.40
CA VAL A 226 -2.59 6.47 -8.43
C VAL A 226 -1.08 6.68 -8.49
N VAL A 227 -0.63 7.44 -9.49
CA VAL A 227 0.78 7.80 -9.68
C VAL A 227 0.90 9.30 -9.48
N ASN A 228 1.96 9.73 -8.81
CA ASN A 228 2.35 11.14 -8.75
C ASN A 228 3.66 11.29 -9.51
N GLY A 229 3.82 12.42 -10.20
CA GLY A 229 5.02 12.69 -10.96
C GLY A 229 5.29 14.18 -11.05
N LYS A 230 6.57 14.51 -11.27
CA LYS A 230 7.03 15.88 -11.45
C LYS A 230 8.16 15.91 -12.48
N VAL A 231 8.18 16.97 -13.28
CA VAL A 231 9.26 17.25 -14.22
C VAL A 231 10.06 18.43 -13.69
N ALA A 232 11.38 18.29 -13.65
CA ALA A 232 12.29 19.38 -13.29
C ALA A 232 13.69 19.13 -13.89
N ASP A 233 14.53 20.16 -13.87
CA ASP A 233 15.91 20.09 -14.37
C ASP A 233 16.84 19.27 -13.47
N THR A 234 16.47 19.11 -12.19
CA THR A 234 17.20 18.30 -11.23
C THR A 234 16.28 17.33 -10.48
N TRP A 235 16.82 16.20 -10.04
CA TRP A 235 16.07 15.27 -9.21
C TRP A 235 15.67 15.87 -7.85
N TYR A 236 16.46 16.81 -7.32
CA TYR A 236 16.10 17.51 -6.09
C TYR A 236 14.79 18.30 -6.26
N ASP A 237 14.65 18.97 -7.40
CA ASP A 237 13.47 19.76 -7.73
C ASP A 237 12.29 18.90 -8.20
N ALA A 238 12.55 17.67 -8.64
CA ALA A 238 11.54 16.69 -9.07
C ALA A 238 10.90 15.89 -7.92
N LYS A 239 11.10 16.31 -6.66
CA LYS A 239 10.42 15.76 -5.47
C LYS A 239 9.00 16.29 -5.29
#